data_AF-A0A9E2NE61-F1
#
_entry.id   AF-A0A9E2NE61-F1
#
_cell.length_a   1.000
_cell.length_b   1.000
_cell.length_c   1.000
_cell.angle_alpha   90.00
_cell.angle_beta   90.00
_cell.angle_gamma   90.00
#
_symmetry.space_group_name_H-M   'P 1'
#
loop_
_entity.id
_entity.type
_entity.pdbx_description
1 polymer ?
#
loop_
_entity_poly.entity_id
_entity_poly.type
_entity_poly.pdbx_seq_one_letter_code
_entity_poly.pdbx_strand_id
1 'polypeptide(L)' 'MSKQALELLAPARTADIGIEAVNHGADAVYIGGPSFGARATADNSVSEIERLVRHAHRFHSRIFVTLNTI' A
#
# COMPACT_ATOMS: atom_id res chain seq x y z
N MET A 1 -10.63 -21.51 -19.77
CA MET A 1 -10.07 -20.21 -19.32
C MET A 1 -10.19 -20.16 -17.81
N SER A 2 -9.09 -20.05 -17.06
CA SER A 2 -9.20 -19.86 -15.60
C SER A 2 -9.90 -18.52 -15.36
N LYS A 3 -10.95 -18.53 -14.55
CA LYS A 3 -11.67 -17.32 -14.13
C LYS A 3 -10.63 -16.38 -13.49
N GLN A 4 -10.39 -15.20 -14.08
CA GLN A 4 -9.59 -14.18 -13.40
C GLN A 4 -10.33 -13.85 -12.10
N ALA A 5 -9.67 -14.10 -10.97
CA ALA A 5 -10.21 -13.73 -9.67
C ALA A 5 -10.35 -12.21 -9.63
N LEU A 6 -11.49 -11.73 -9.13
CA LEU A 6 -11.69 -10.32 -8.84
C LEU A 6 -10.69 -9.90 -7.74
N GLU A 7 -10.08 -8.73 -7.88
CA GLU A 7 -9.16 -8.14 -6.89
C GLU A 7 -9.72 -6.80 -6.42
N LEU A 8 -9.89 -6.65 -5.10
CA LEU A 8 -10.23 -5.38 -4.47
C LEU A 8 -8.95 -4.63 -4.08
N LEU A 9 -8.57 -3.66 -4.92
CA LEU A 9 -7.44 -2.75 -4.68
C LEU A 9 -7.90 -1.46 -4.01
N ALA A 10 -7.33 -1.13 -2.84
CA ALA A 10 -7.64 0.08 -2.09
C ALA A 10 -6.49 1.12 -2.11
N PRO A 11 -6.78 2.42 -2.26
CA PRO A 11 -5.81 3.48 -1.98
C PRO A 11 -5.56 3.64 -0.49
N ALA A 12 -4.31 3.89 -0.11
CA ALA A 12 -3.95 4.34 1.23
C ALA A 12 -3.04 5.57 1.19
N ARG A 13 -3.44 6.62 1.91
CA ARG A 13 -2.58 7.80 2.13
C ARG A 13 -1.51 7.51 3.19
N THR A 14 -1.86 6.77 4.23
CA THR A 14 -0.98 6.41 5.34
C THR A 14 -1.01 4.91 5.61
N ALA A 15 0.00 4.40 6.33
CA ALA A 15 0.01 3.00 6.75
C ALA A 15 -1.21 2.61 7.61
N ASP A 16 -1.76 3.51 8.43
CA ASP A 16 -2.97 3.24 9.22
C ASP A 16 -4.20 3.02 8.33
N ILE A 17 -4.37 3.86 7.29
CA ILE A 17 -5.45 3.67 6.31
C ILE A 17 -5.27 2.35 5.56
N GLY A 18 -4.03 1.99 5.22
CA GLY A 18 -3.73 0.70 4.58
C GLY A 18 -4.06 -0.50 5.46
N ILE A 19 -3.76 -0.42 6.75
CA ILE A 19 -4.10 -1.47 7.74
C ILE A 19 -5.62 -1.63 7.83
N GLU A 20 -6.36 -0.53 7.91
CA GLU A 20 -7.82 -0.60 7.93
C GLU A 20 -8.39 -1.14 6.62
N ALA A 21 -7.85 -0.76 5.46
CA ALA A 21 -8.27 -1.34 4.18
C ALA A 21 -8.12 -2.87 4.16
N VAL A 22 -6.99 -3.39 4.68
CA VAL A 22 -6.78 -4.84 4.84
C VAL A 22 -7.80 -5.45 5.80
N ASN A 23 -8.04 -4.83 6.96
CA ASN A 23 -9.02 -5.31 7.95
C ASN A 23 -10.44 -5.40 7.37
N HIS A 24 -10.76 -4.56 6.38
CA HIS A 24 -12.06 -4.54 5.70
C HIS A 24 -12.10 -5.37 4.40
N GLY A 25 -11.07 -6.18 4.13
CA GLY A 25 -11.09 -7.19 3.06
C GLY A 25 -10.47 -6.74 1.74
N ALA A 26 -9.59 -5.73 1.73
CA ALA A 26 -8.82 -5.42 0.53
C ALA A 26 -7.84 -6.57 0.18
N ASP A 27 -7.89 -7.06 -1.06
CA ASP A 27 -6.94 -8.03 -1.61
C ASP A 27 -5.57 -7.38 -1.87
N ALA A 28 -5.56 -6.07 -2.08
CA ALA A 28 -4.35 -5.29 -2.22
C ALA A 28 -4.54 -3.82 -1.80
N VAL A 29 -3.43 -3.18 -1.43
CA VAL A 29 -3.37 -1.75 -1.11
C VAL A 29 -2.27 -1.10 -1.94
N TYR A 30 -2.54 0.07 -2.52
CA TYR A 30 -1.49 0.92 -3.08
C TYR A 30 -1.25 2.16 -2.21
N ILE A 31 0.02 2.50 -2.01
CA ILE A 31 0.47 3.56 -1.11
C ILE A 31 1.63 4.34 -1.71
N GLY A 32 1.68 5.65 -1.45
CA GLY A 32 2.80 6.51 -1.82
C GLY A 32 4.06 6.13 -1.06
N GLY A 33 5.14 5.82 -1.78
CA GLY A 33 6.48 5.63 -1.23
C GLY A 33 7.16 6.95 -0.85
N PRO A 34 8.38 6.89 -0.27
CA PRO A 34 9.17 8.08 0.00
C PRO A 34 9.33 8.94 -1.25
N SER A 35 9.14 10.26 -1.13
CA SER A 35 9.37 11.19 -2.24
C SER A 35 10.87 11.32 -2.55
N PHE A 36 11.23 11.33 -3.84
CA PHE A 36 12.59 11.61 -4.30
C PHE A 36 12.57 12.96 -5.07
N GLY A 37 13.20 14.02 -4.52
CA GLY A 37 13.37 15.32 -5.21
C GLY A 37 12.98 16.57 -4.39
N ALA A 38 13.27 17.76 -4.93
CA ALA A 38 13.20 19.06 -4.23
C ALA A 38 11.79 19.58 -3.88
N ARG A 39 10.73 18.86 -4.28
CA ARG A 39 9.32 19.19 -3.93
C ARG A 39 8.72 18.15 -2.96
N ALA A 40 9.55 17.52 -2.15
CA ALA A 40 9.17 16.46 -1.21
C ALA A 40 8.23 16.98 -0.11
N THR A 41 6.92 16.95 -0.36
CA THR A 41 5.99 16.65 0.73
C THR A 41 6.16 15.16 1.01
N ALA A 42 6.94 14.82 2.04
CA ALA A 42 7.32 13.44 2.31
C ALA A 42 6.11 12.50 2.37
N ASP A 43 5.95 11.67 1.35
CA ASP A 43 5.07 10.49 1.40
C ASP A 43 5.78 9.34 2.14
N ASN A 44 4.98 8.40 2.64
CA ASN A 44 5.29 7.43 3.70
C ASN A 44 6.74 6.93 3.78
N SER A 45 7.30 6.96 4.99
CA SER A 45 8.64 6.40 5.25
C SER A 45 8.69 4.90 4.97
N VAL A 46 9.89 4.38 4.69
CA VAL A 46 10.11 2.94 4.50
C VAL A 46 9.66 2.13 5.73
N SER A 47 9.85 2.66 6.95
CA SER A 47 9.40 2.01 8.18
C SER A 47 7.88 1.94 8.31
N GLU A 48 7.15 2.97 7.86
CA GLU A 48 5.68 2.93 7.84
C GLU A 48 5.16 1.92 6.81
N ILE A 49 5.80 1.84 5.65
CA ILE A 49 5.48 0.83 4.63
C ILE A 49 5.79 -0.57 5.16
N GLU A 50 6.92 -0.76 5.84
CA GLU A 50 7.26 -2.03 6.47
C GLU A 50 6.19 -2.44 7.50
N ARG A 51 5.72 -1.50 8.33
CA ARG A 51 4.63 -1.75 9.29
C ARG A 51 3.35 -2.22 8.59
N LEU A 52 2.95 -1.56 7.50
CA LEU A 52 1.81 -1.97 6.68
C LEU A 52 2.00 -3.36 6.06
N VAL A 53 3.17 -3.64 5.47
CA VAL A 53 3.50 -4.93 4.84
C VAL A 53 3.43 -6.07 5.85
N ARG A 54 3.97 -5.89 7.06
CA ARG A 54 3.88 -6.90 8.13
C ARG A 54 2.44 -7.22 8.50
N HIS A 55 1.55 -6.21 8.52
CA HIS A 55 0.13 -6.41 8.78
C HIS A 55 -0.54 -7.18 7.64
N ALA A 56 -0.38 -6.69 6.41
CA ALA A 56 -1.04 -7.19 5.21
C ALA A 56 -0.72 -8.66 4.88
N HIS A 57 0.53 -9.09 5.07
CA HIS A 57 0.94 -10.46 4.79
C HIS A 57 0.22 -11.52 5.64
N ARG A 58 -0.30 -11.15 6.82
CA ARG A 58 -1.13 -12.05 7.65
C ARG A 58 -2.49 -12.36 7.01
N PHE A 59 -2.93 -11.53 6.06
CA PHE A 59 -4.20 -11.62 5.35
C PHE A 59 -4.03 -11.96 3.86
N HIS A 60 -2.81 -12.26 3.42
CA HIS A 60 -2.45 -12.47 2.02
C HIS A 60 -2.70 -11.26 1.10
N SER A 61 -2.91 -10.07 1.67
CA SER A 61 -3.06 -8.83 0.91
C SER A 61 -1.71 -8.35 0.39
N ARG A 62 -1.68 -7.86 -0.85
CA ARG A 62 -0.46 -7.31 -1.48
C ARG A 62 -0.34 -5.82 -1.27
N ILE A 63 0.90 -5.33 -1.12
CA ILE A 63 1.19 -3.89 -1.02
C ILE A 63 1.92 -3.42 -2.27
N PHE A 64 1.37 -2.43 -2.96
CA PHE A 64 1.97 -1.76 -4.11
C PHE A 64 2.46 -0.38 -3.70
N VAL A 65 3.77 -0.15 -3.76
CA VAL A 65 4.37 1.13 -3.41
C VAL A 65 4.59 1.94 -4.69
N THR A 66 4.03 3.13 -4.77
CA THR A 66 4.29 4.03 -5.90
C THR A 66 5.55 4.84 -5.64
N LEU A 67 6.39 4.96 -6.68
CA LEU A 67 7.61 5.75 -6.66
C LEU A 67 7.42 6.91 -7.63
N ASN A 68 7.22 8.11 -7.11
CA ASN A 68 7.19 9.32 -7.95
C ASN A 68 8.62 9.79 -8.15
N THR A 69 9.19 9.49 -9.31
CA THR A 69 10.45 10.06 -9.79
C THR A 69 10.14 11.22 -10.73
N ILE A 70 10.75 12.38 -10.50
CA ILE A 70 10.69 13.54 -11.42
C ILE A 70 11.69 13.32 -12.56
#